data_AF-A0A2E5JPT2-F1
#
_entry.id   AF-A0A2E5JPT2-F1
#
_cell.length_a   1.000
_cell.length_b   1.000
_cell.length_c   1.000
_cell.angle_alpha   90.00
_cell.angle_beta   90.00
_cell.angle_gamma   90.00
#
_symmetry.space_group_name_H-M   'P 1'
#
loop_
_entity.id
_entity.type
_entity.pdbx_description
1 polymer ?
#
loop_
_entity_poly.entity_id
_entity_poly.type
_entity_poly.pdbx_seq_one_letter_code
_entity_poly.pdbx_strand_id
1 'polypeptide(L)'
;MQIFLLISLALLVACESETGCKSNPPFSGTIFIDKNIITSTDSSTFEGAIYSGAGQREMFDRRVDGWVTLNAYLFDASFNDGLVCEIQVNPEFGSPDGALAEALKYGEEIGRLPTVLRKDLETVWIHMGINPFGGGNNNILIHTGQASEYFSEGILEETLVHEATHTSLESGHANSNGWITAQNSDCNFISSYAKDYPKREDLAESFLPWLAVRYRSNSISEDLKETILKAIPNRIEYFDSQFFNMYPINTSSVLNDSVYH
;
A
#
# COMPACT_ATOMS: atom_id res chain seq x y z
N MET A 1 13.07 51.04 64.78
CA MET A 1 13.78 50.57 63.57
C MET A 1 13.48 49.09 63.41
N GLN A 2 12.35 48.78 62.76
CA GLN A 2 11.89 47.41 62.51
C GLN A 2 11.76 47.29 61.00
N ILE A 3 12.66 46.54 60.39
CA ILE A 3 12.72 46.31 58.95
C ILE A 3 11.79 45.13 58.66
N PHE A 4 10.70 45.39 57.95
CA PHE A 4 9.85 44.36 57.34
C PHE A 4 10.58 43.78 56.13
N LEU A 5 10.86 42.49 56.15
CA LEU A 5 11.36 41.74 55.00
C LEU A 5 10.15 41.16 54.25
N LEU A 6 9.75 41.80 53.16
CA LEU A 6 8.77 41.28 52.20
C LEU A 6 9.50 40.32 51.25
N ILE A 7 9.29 39.01 51.44
CA ILE A 7 9.70 37.99 50.47
C ILE A 7 8.56 37.87 49.45
N SER A 8 8.76 38.46 48.28
CA SER A 8 7.93 38.25 47.09
C SER A 8 8.23 36.86 46.53
N LEU A 9 7.32 35.92 46.73
CA LEU A 9 7.33 34.63 46.05
C LEU A 9 6.71 34.81 44.66
N ALA A 10 7.54 35.06 43.66
CA ALA A 10 7.11 35.03 42.27
C ALA A 10 6.79 33.58 41.89
N LEU A 11 5.50 33.21 41.87
CA LEU A 11 5.05 32.02 41.16
C LEU A 11 5.29 32.26 39.66
N LEU A 12 6.35 31.66 39.12
CA LEU A 12 6.43 31.36 37.70
C LEU A 12 5.34 30.34 37.39
N VAL A 13 4.21 30.80 36.89
CA VAL A 13 3.29 29.94 36.13
C VAL A 13 4.00 29.65 34.81
N ALA A 14 4.68 28.51 34.75
CA ALA A 14 5.02 27.91 33.47
C ALA A 14 3.69 27.55 32.80
N CYS A 15 3.33 28.31 31.77
CA CYS A 15 2.30 27.88 30.83
C CYS A 15 2.95 26.78 29.98
N GLU A 16 2.89 25.54 30.45
CA GLU A 16 3.10 24.40 29.58
C GLU A 16 1.96 24.42 28.57
N SER A 17 2.22 24.91 27.37
CA SER A 17 1.36 24.65 26.23
C SER A 17 1.48 23.15 25.93
N GLU A 18 0.66 22.34 26.59
CA GLU A 18 0.32 21.01 26.10
C GLU A 18 -0.50 21.17 24.81
N THR A 19 0.13 21.61 23.72
CA THR A 19 -0.36 21.27 22.38
C THR A 19 0.16 19.87 22.06
N GLY A 20 -0.25 18.91 22.88
CA GLY A 20 0.00 17.49 22.64
C GLY A 20 -0.69 17.10 21.34
N CYS A 21 0.02 16.37 20.49
CA CYS A 21 -0.51 15.99 19.20
C CYS A 21 -1.61 14.94 19.29
N LYS A 22 -2.83 15.40 19.55
CA LYS A 22 -4.04 14.58 19.60
C LYS A 22 -4.99 15.03 18.52
N SER A 23 -4.68 14.71 17.26
CA SER A 23 -5.68 14.67 16.20
C SER A 23 -6.10 13.23 15.95
N ASN A 24 -7.38 13.02 15.66
CA ASN A 24 -7.83 11.73 15.14
C ASN A 24 -7.30 11.56 13.71
N PRO A 25 -6.94 10.33 13.29
CA PRO A 25 -6.64 10.07 11.89
C PRO A 25 -7.80 10.51 11.00
N PRO A 26 -7.54 11.11 9.82
CA PRO A 26 -8.58 11.60 8.94
C PRO A 26 -9.41 10.48 8.28
N PHE A 27 -8.85 9.27 8.17
CA PHE A 27 -9.49 8.14 7.50
C PHE A 27 -9.64 6.93 8.43
N SER A 28 -10.53 6.01 8.09
CA SER A 28 -10.63 4.70 8.77
C SER A 28 -9.62 3.70 8.20
N GLY A 29 -9.47 3.70 6.87
CA GLY A 29 -8.49 2.95 6.08
C GLY A 29 -8.25 3.66 4.75
N THR A 30 -7.12 3.41 4.09
CA THR A 30 -6.71 4.24 2.94
C THR A 30 -7.16 3.77 1.58
N ILE A 31 -7.56 2.50 1.43
CA ILE A 31 -8.04 1.95 0.14
C ILE A 31 -9.35 2.58 -0.36
N PHE A 32 -10.04 3.36 0.49
CA PHE A 32 -11.35 3.96 0.19
C PHE A 32 -11.29 5.48 -0.03
N ILE A 33 -10.11 6.11 0.03
CA ILE A 33 -10.01 7.57 0.08
C ILE A 33 -10.30 8.22 -1.28
N ASP A 34 -9.96 7.55 -2.37
CA ASP A 34 -10.32 7.90 -3.75
C ASP A 34 -10.15 6.65 -4.62
N LYS A 35 -11.03 6.48 -5.61
CA LYS A 35 -11.08 5.33 -6.54
C LYS A 35 -10.39 5.59 -7.88
N ASN A 36 -9.78 6.77 -8.03
CA ASN A 36 -9.13 7.21 -9.26
C ASN A 36 -7.62 7.39 -9.06
N ILE A 37 -7.06 6.79 -8.00
CA ILE A 37 -5.61 6.83 -7.76
C ILE A 37 -4.94 5.90 -8.76
N ILE A 38 -5.43 4.67 -8.88
CA ILE A 38 -5.08 3.77 -9.99
C ILE A 38 -6.39 3.27 -10.58
N THR A 39 -6.46 3.16 -11.90
CA THR A 39 -7.67 2.66 -12.56
C THR A 39 -7.32 1.59 -13.57
N SER A 40 -8.30 0.76 -13.91
CA SER A 40 -8.24 -0.19 -15.03
C SER A 40 -7.85 0.41 -16.38
N THR A 41 -7.82 1.74 -16.54
CA THR A 41 -7.34 2.42 -17.76
C THR A 41 -5.86 2.79 -17.72
N ASP A 42 -5.21 2.73 -16.55
CA ASP A 42 -3.78 2.97 -16.42
C ASP A 42 -2.98 1.87 -17.14
N SER A 43 -1.78 2.20 -17.61
CA SER A 43 -0.95 1.21 -18.32
C SER A 43 -0.57 0.04 -17.41
N SER A 44 -0.71 -1.18 -17.93
CA SER A 44 -0.17 -2.39 -17.29
C SER A 44 1.14 -2.79 -17.97
N THR A 45 2.10 -3.22 -17.16
CA THR A 45 3.37 -3.81 -17.60
C THR A 45 3.27 -5.29 -17.92
N PHE A 46 2.13 -5.92 -17.61
CA PHE A 46 1.92 -7.35 -17.77
C PHE A 46 2.02 -7.75 -19.25
N GLU A 47 2.90 -8.70 -19.55
CA GLU A 47 3.08 -9.24 -20.90
C GLU A 47 2.27 -10.51 -21.12
N GLY A 48 2.04 -11.28 -20.05
CA GLY A 48 1.24 -12.49 -20.08
C GLY A 48 1.58 -13.47 -18.96
N ALA A 49 0.83 -14.57 -18.94
CA ALA A 49 1.02 -15.70 -18.04
C ALA A 49 1.07 -16.99 -18.88
N ILE A 50 2.18 -17.71 -18.79
CA ILE A 50 2.40 -18.96 -19.54
C ILE A 50 2.11 -20.13 -18.61
N TYR A 51 1.19 -21.02 -19.00
CA TYR A 51 0.90 -22.22 -18.22
C TYR A 51 2.12 -23.14 -18.14
N SER A 52 2.62 -23.37 -16.92
CA SER A 52 3.80 -24.20 -16.65
C SER A 52 3.46 -25.59 -16.09
N GLY A 53 2.16 -25.87 -15.90
CA GLY A 53 1.64 -27.18 -15.51
C GLY A 53 0.85 -27.14 -14.22
N ALA A 54 0.68 -28.29 -13.58
CA ALA A 54 0.11 -28.39 -12.24
C ALA A 54 1.12 -29.01 -11.29
N GLY A 55 1.14 -28.55 -10.04
CA GLY A 55 2.07 -29.06 -9.05
C GLY A 55 1.62 -28.77 -7.62
N GLN A 56 2.16 -29.54 -6.68
CA GLN A 56 1.92 -29.30 -5.26
C GLN A 56 2.53 -27.95 -4.85
N ARG A 57 1.72 -27.09 -4.25
CA ARG A 57 2.11 -25.83 -3.62
C ARG A 57 1.48 -25.75 -2.25
N GLU A 58 2.21 -25.19 -1.30
CA GLU A 58 1.67 -24.76 -0.02
C GLU A 58 1.20 -23.31 -0.17
N MET A 59 -0.10 -23.08 0.04
CA MET A 59 -0.76 -21.79 -0.16
C MET A 59 -1.52 -21.44 1.12
N PHE A 60 -1.51 -20.18 1.54
CA PHE A 60 -2.37 -19.76 2.65
C PHE A 60 -3.80 -19.55 2.16
N ASP A 61 -4.75 -20.23 2.78
CA ASP A 61 -6.17 -20.12 2.44
C ASP A 61 -6.93 -19.55 3.64
N ARG A 62 -7.41 -18.32 3.48
CA ARG A 62 -8.07 -17.57 4.56
C ARG A 62 -9.45 -18.14 4.90
N ARG A 63 -10.03 -19.00 4.06
CA ARG A 63 -11.31 -19.68 4.35
C ARG A 63 -11.18 -20.71 5.46
N VAL A 64 -9.99 -21.28 5.63
CA VAL A 64 -9.64 -22.21 6.72
C VAL A 64 -8.66 -21.60 7.72
N ASP A 65 -8.28 -20.33 7.52
CA ASP A 65 -7.30 -19.59 8.31
C ASP A 65 -5.98 -20.37 8.50
N GLY A 66 -5.46 -20.92 7.41
CA GLY A 66 -4.30 -21.81 7.48
C GLY A 66 -3.66 -22.15 6.14
N TRP A 67 -2.51 -22.81 6.24
CA TRP A 67 -1.76 -23.31 5.09
C TRP A 67 -2.37 -24.61 4.58
N VAL A 68 -2.55 -24.70 3.27
CA VAL A 68 -3.06 -25.87 2.57
C VAL A 68 -2.08 -26.30 1.48
N THR A 69 -1.92 -27.61 1.31
CA THR A 69 -1.14 -28.16 0.19
C THR A 69 -2.09 -28.60 -0.91
N LEU A 70 -1.96 -27.99 -2.09
CA LEU A 70 -2.87 -28.18 -3.22
C LEU A 70 -2.09 -28.47 -4.50
N ASN A 71 -2.66 -29.28 -5.40
CA ASN A 71 -2.15 -29.42 -6.76
C ASN A 71 -2.63 -28.24 -7.61
N ALA A 72 -1.99 -27.09 -7.43
CA ALA A 72 -2.36 -25.83 -8.08
C ALA A 72 -2.05 -25.86 -9.59
N TYR A 73 -2.81 -25.10 -10.36
CA TYR A 73 -2.44 -24.72 -11.72
C TYR A 73 -1.41 -23.58 -11.64
N LEU A 74 -0.31 -23.72 -12.37
CA LEU A 74 0.85 -22.86 -12.27
C LEU A 74 1.05 -22.07 -13.56
N PHE A 75 1.34 -20.78 -13.42
CA PHE A 75 1.61 -19.90 -14.53
C PHE A 75 2.82 -19.02 -14.24
N ASP A 76 3.73 -18.95 -15.22
CA ASP A 76 4.87 -18.05 -15.18
C ASP A 76 4.42 -16.70 -15.77
N ALA A 77 4.24 -15.70 -14.91
CA ALA A 77 3.87 -14.35 -15.31
C ALA A 77 5.11 -13.50 -15.59
N SER A 78 5.08 -12.71 -16.67
CA SER A 78 6.16 -11.77 -17.00
C SER A 78 5.65 -10.34 -17.19
N PHE A 79 6.53 -9.40 -16.90
CA PHE A 79 6.29 -7.97 -17.03
C PHE A 79 7.38 -7.34 -17.91
N ASN A 80 7.03 -6.28 -18.64
CA ASN A 80 7.91 -5.63 -19.62
C ASN A 80 9.08 -4.84 -19.00
N ASP A 81 9.16 -4.75 -17.67
CA ASP A 81 10.32 -4.27 -16.91
C ASP A 81 11.26 -5.41 -16.45
N GLY A 82 11.02 -6.63 -16.94
CA GLY A 82 11.86 -7.81 -16.71
C GLY A 82 11.56 -8.56 -15.42
N LEU A 83 10.57 -8.11 -14.63
CA LEU A 83 10.11 -8.83 -13.46
C LEU A 83 9.29 -10.06 -13.86
N VAL A 84 9.27 -11.07 -12.99
CA VAL A 84 8.50 -12.30 -13.15
C VAL A 84 7.95 -12.76 -11.80
N CYS A 85 6.84 -13.49 -11.81
CA CYS A 85 6.33 -14.19 -10.63
C CYS A 85 5.58 -15.47 -11.02
N GLU A 86 5.43 -16.41 -10.08
CA GLU A 86 4.60 -17.61 -10.28
C GLU A 86 3.18 -17.37 -9.76
N ILE A 87 2.19 -17.38 -10.65
CA ILE A 87 0.79 -17.35 -10.26
C ILE A 87 0.32 -18.78 -10.01
N GLN A 88 -0.16 -19.03 -8.80
CA GLN A 88 -0.63 -20.32 -8.31
C GLN A 88 -2.15 -20.25 -8.11
N VAL A 89 -2.88 -20.96 -8.96
CA VAL A 89 -4.34 -20.96 -8.93
C VAL A 89 -4.85 -22.27 -8.35
N ASN A 90 -5.73 -22.17 -7.36
CA ASN A 90 -6.31 -23.31 -6.67
C ASN A 90 -6.97 -24.29 -7.68
N PRO A 91 -6.88 -25.62 -7.50
CA PRO A 91 -7.54 -26.59 -8.39
C PRO A 91 -9.07 -26.43 -8.50
N GLU A 92 -9.73 -25.73 -7.57
CA GLU A 92 -11.17 -25.46 -7.58
C GLU A 92 -11.68 -24.70 -8.82
N PHE A 93 -10.79 -24.06 -9.59
CA PHE A 93 -11.12 -23.45 -10.87
C PHE A 93 -11.34 -24.47 -12.01
N GLY A 94 -11.20 -25.77 -11.71
CA GLY A 94 -11.74 -26.88 -12.51
C GLY A 94 -10.92 -27.27 -13.74
N SER A 95 -10.25 -26.33 -14.39
CA SER A 95 -9.40 -26.59 -15.56
C SER A 95 -8.24 -25.59 -15.69
N PRO A 96 -7.18 -25.93 -16.45
CA PRO A 96 -6.14 -24.98 -16.82
C PRO A 96 -6.69 -23.72 -17.49
N ASP A 97 -7.74 -23.83 -18.32
CA ASP A 97 -8.35 -22.68 -18.99
C ASP A 97 -9.07 -21.75 -18.00
N GLY A 98 -9.81 -22.32 -17.04
CA GLY A 98 -10.47 -21.53 -15.98
C GLY A 98 -9.45 -20.84 -15.08
N ALA A 99 -8.36 -21.53 -14.76
CA ALA A 99 -7.27 -20.96 -13.99
C ALA A 99 -6.48 -19.89 -14.76
N LEU A 100 -6.28 -20.08 -16.06
CA LEU A 100 -5.61 -19.09 -16.92
C LEU A 100 -6.39 -17.78 -16.99
N ALA A 101 -7.72 -17.84 -17.01
CA ALA A 101 -8.56 -16.65 -17.00
C ALA A 101 -8.30 -15.77 -15.76
N GLU A 102 -8.19 -16.38 -14.58
CA GLU A 102 -7.85 -15.64 -13.35
C GLU A 102 -6.39 -15.17 -13.34
N ALA A 103 -5.45 -15.99 -13.81
CA ALA A 103 -4.04 -15.63 -13.89
C ALA A 103 -3.81 -14.41 -14.82
N LEU A 104 -4.48 -14.38 -15.97
CA LEU A 104 -4.42 -13.23 -16.89
C LEU A 104 -5.05 -11.98 -16.27
N LYS A 105 -6.22 -12.12 -15.65
CA LYS A 105 -6.93 -11.00 -15.02
C LYS A 105 -6.07 -10.35 -13.93
N TYR A 106 -5.63 -11.11 -12.93
CA TYR A 106 -4.87 -10.51 -11.82
C TYR A 106 -3.43 -10.20 -12.20
N GLY A 107 -2.84 -10.91 -13.17
CA GLY A 107 -1.57 -10.52 -13.75
C GLY A 107 -1.63 -9.11 -14.37
N GLU A 108 -2.71 -8.81 -15.11
CA GLU A 108 -2.94 -7.48 -15.67
C GLU A 108 -3.08 -6.41 -14.58
N GLU A 109 -3.90 -6.63 -13.55
CA GLU A 109 -4.10 -5.66 -12.46
C GLU A 109 -2.82 -5.45 -11.64
N ILE A 110 -2.08 -6.51 -11.33
CA ILE A 110 -0.77 -6.41 -10.66
C ILE A 110 0.21 -5.64 -11.55
N GLY A 111 0.18 -5.82 -12.86
CA GLY A 111 1.05 -5.10 -13.80
C GLY A 111 0.82 -3.59 -13.84
N ARG A 112 -0.29 -3.07 -13.32
CA ARG A 112 -0.54 -1.62 -13.15
C ARG A 112 0.22 -1.04 -11.97
N LEU A 113 0.60 -1.87 -11.01
CA LEU A 113 1.37 -1.45 -9.83
C LEU A 113 2.77 -1.00 -10.24
N PRO A 114 3.35 -0.01 -9.54
CA PRO A 114 4.70 0.44 -9.83
C PRO A 114 5.72 -0.68 -9.58
N THR A 115 6.84 -0.69 -10.32
CA THR A 115 7.91 -1.69 -10.21
C THR A 115 8.35 -1.90 -8.77
N VAL A 116 8.43 -0.83 -7.97
CA VAL A 116 8.80 -0.90 -6.55
C VAL A 116 7.90 -1.80 -5.71
N LEU A 117 6.62 -1.96 -6.09
CA LEU A 117 5.66 -2.83 -5.40
C LEU A 117 5.65 -4.26 -5.94
N ARG A 118 6.23 -4.49 -7.12
CA ARG A 118 6.36 -5.81 -7.75
C ARG A 118 7.74 -6.45 -7.54
N LYS A 119 8.77 -5.68 -7.17
CA LYS A 119 10.18 -6.11 -7.17
C LYS A 119 10.47 -7.36 -6.34
N ASP A 120 9.74 -7.58 -5.25
CA ASP A 120 9.92 -8.74 -4.37
C ASP A 120 8.67 -9.66 -4.40
N LEU A 121 7.79 -9.50 -5.39
CA LEU A 121 6.65 -10.40 -5.60
C LEU A 121 7.14 -11.67 -6.30
N GLU A 122 7.24 -12.76 -5.55
CA GLU A 122 7.64 -14.06 -6.08
C GLU A 122 6.44 -14.91 -6.51
N THR A 123 5.32 -14.81 -5.79
CA THR A 123 4.15 -15.66 -6.02
C THR A 123 2.82 -14.92 -5.88
N VAL A 124 1.76 -15.45 -6.49
CA VAL A 124 0.38 -14.98 -6.28
C VAL A 124 -0.51 -16.18 -6.00
N TRP A 125 -1.29 -16.15 -4.93
CA TRP A 125 -2.24 -17.21 -4.58
C TRP A 125 -3.65 -16.80 -4.94
N ILE A 126 -4.32 -17.57 -5.79
CA ILE A 126 -5.69 -17.29 -6.22
C ILE A 126 -6.62 -18.42 -5.75
N HIS A 127 -7.55 -18.04 -4.89
CA HIS A 127 -8.61 -18.88 -4.33
C HIS A 127 -9.99 -18.35 -4.74
N MET A 128 -11.01 -19.20 -4.80
CA MET A 128 -12.40 -18.74 -4.73
C MET A 128 -12.73 -18.31 -3.30
N GLY A 129 -13.72 -17.43 -3.12
CA GLY A 129 -14.21 -17.02 -1.80
C GLY A 129 -14.33 -15.50 -1.64
N ILE A 130 -14.83 -15.07 -0.50
CA ILE A 130 -15.10 -13.65 -0.19
C ILE A 130 -14.24 -13.15 0.98
N ASN A 131 -13.08 -13.76 1.19
CA ASN A 131 -12.16 -13.32 2.23
C ASN A 131 -11.30 -12.16 1.68
N PRO A 132 -10.86 -11.21 2.53
CA PRO A 132 -10.04 -10.08 2.07
C PRO A 132 -8.75 -10.53 1.38
N PHE A 133 -8.11 -9.63 0.65
CA PHE A 133 -6.77 -9.88 0.09
C PHE A 133 -5.71 -9.88 1.19
N GLY A 134 -4.50 -10.32 0.87
CA GLY A 134 -3.36 -10.25 1.78
C GLY A 134 -2.05 -10.08 1.06
N GLY A 135 -1.08 -9.45 1.73
CA GLY A 135 0.30 -9.31 1.28
C GLY A 135 1.31 -9.81 2.30
N GLY A 136 2.56 -9.96 1.86
CA GLY A 136 3.67 -10.50 2.66
C GLY A 136 4.14 -11.87 2.17
N ASN A 137 5.20 -12.42 2.76
CA ASN A 137 5.85 -13.67 2.29
C ASN A 137 6.20 -13.66 0.78
N ASN A 138 6.56 -12.50 0.23
CA ASN A 138 6.82 -12.33 -1.20
C ASN A 138 5.60 -12.77 -2.07
N ASN A 139 4.38 -12.63 -1.52
CA ASN A 139 3.14 -13.11 -2.09
C ASN A 139 2.00 -12.08 -2.02
N ILE A 140 1.10 -12.14 -3.00
CA ILE A 140 -0.24 -11.54 -2.90
C ILE A 140 -1.30 -12.66 -2.90
N LEU A 141 -2.16 -12.64 -1.89
CA LEU A 141 -3.29 -13.54 -1.71
C LEU A 141 -4.58 -12.89 -2.21
N ILE A 142 -5.26 -13.59 -3.12
CA ILE A 142 -6.48 -13.13 -3.78
C ILE A 142 -7.60 -14.15 -3.57
N HIS A 143 -8.76 -13.67 -3.14
CA HIS A 143 -10.01 -14.42 -3.21
C HIS A 143 -10.95 -13.78 -4.23
N THR A 144 -11.36 -14.53 -5.25
CA THR A 144 -12.02 -13.96 -6.45
C THR A 144 -13.42 -13.39 -6.21
N GLY A 145 -14.14 -13.89 -5.19
CA GLY A 145 -15.41 -13.31 -4.76
C GLY A 145 -15.23 -11.93 -4.14
N GLN A 146 -14.24 -11.78 -3.24
CA GLN A 146 -13.89 -10.46 -2.70
C GLN A 146 -13.35 -9.52 -3.77
N ALA A 147 -12.54 -10.05 -4.70
CA ALA A 147 -12.05 -9.28 -5.85
C ALA A 147 -13.19 -8.67 -6.66
N SER A 148 -14.30 -9.40 -6.79
CA SER A 148 -15.51 -8.92 -7.48
C SER A 148 -16.19 -7.77 -6.72
N GLU A 149 -16.19 -7.82 -5.39
CA GLU A 149 -16.68 -6.72 -4.55
C GLU A 149 -15.79 -5.47 -4.70
N TYR A 150 -14.47 -5.62 -4.55
CA TYR A 150 -13.53 -4.52 -4.72
C TYR A 150 -13.59 -3.90 -6.12
N PHE A 151 -13.73 -4.72 -7.16
CA PHE A 151 -13.94 -4.24 -8.52
C PHE A 151 -15.25 -3.44 -8.64
N SER A 152 -16.34 -3.90 -8.03
CA SER A 152 -17.63 -3.19 -8.06
C SER A 152 -17.62 -1.87 -7.30
N GLU A 153 -16.81 -1.78 -6.24
CA GLU A 153 -16.58 -0.57 -5.45
C GLU A 153 -15.57 0.38 -6.11
N GLY A 154 -14.77 -0.13 -7.05
CA GLY A 154 -13.72 0.61 -7.76
C GLY A 154 -12.45 0.79 -6.94
N ILE A 155 -12.11 -0.18 -6.07
CA ILE A 155 -10.97 -0.10 -5.13
C ILE A 155 -10.02 -1.30 -5.25
N LEU A 156 -10.13 -2.09 -6.32
CA LEU A 156 -9.33 -3.30 -6.50
C LEU A 156 -7.84 -2.95 -6.59
N GLU A 157 -7.51 -1.94 -7.40
CA GLU A 157 -6.15 -1.47 -7.63
C GLU A 157 -5.57 -0.83 -6.37
N GLU A 158 -6.34 0.01 -5.67
CA GLU A 158 -5.97 0.58 -4.37
C GLU A 158 -5.68 -0.50 -3.32
N THR A 159 -6.49 -1.56 -3.30
CA THR A 159 -6.25 -2.71 -2.42
C THR A 159 -4.97 -3.43 -2.79
N LEU A 160 -4.71 -3.66 -4.08
CA LEU A 160 -3.48 -4.30 -4.54
C LEU A 160 -2.23 -3.45 -4.20
N VAL A 161 -2.30 -2.12 -4.25
CA VAL A 161 -1.21 -1.24 -3.78
C VAL A 161 -0.90 -1.47 -2.31
N HIS A 162 -1.94 -1.58 -1.47
CA HIS A 162 -1.78 -1.83 -0.04
C HIS A 162 -1.09 -3.20 0.19
N GLU A 163 -1.60 -4.28 -0.39
CA GLU A 163 -1.03 -5.61 -0.19
C GLU A 163 0.37 -5.79 -0.79
N ALA A 164 0.61 -5.16 -1.95
CA ALA A 164 1.93 -5.18 -2.57
C ALA A 164 2.97 -4.35 -1.78
N THR A 165 2.52 -3.38 -0.98
CA THR A 165 3.40 -2.65 -0.05
C THR A 165 3.91 -3.56 1.07
N HIS A 166 3.05 -4.38 1.66
CA HIS A 166 3.49 -5.44 2.60
C HIS A 166 4.49 -6.39 1.94
N THR A 167 4.23 -6.73 0.68
CA THR A 167 5.02 -7.71 -0.05
C THR A 167 6.42 -7.20 -0.37
N SER A 168 6.56 -5.98 -0.89
CA SER A 168 7.82 -5.50 -1.49
C SER A 168 8.54 -4.42 -0.69
N LEU A 169 7.90 -3.80 0.30
CA LEU A 169 8.52 -2.70 1.05
C LEU A 169 8.73 -3.01 2.53
N GLU A 170 7.95 -3.91 3.12
CA GLU A 170 7.98 -4.13 4.57
C GLU A 170 9.37 -4.53 5.09
N SER A 171 10.03 -5.49 4.42
CA SER A 171 11.35 -6.00 4.82
C SER A 171 12.45 -4.93 4.84
N GLY A 172 12.41 -4.00 3.88
CA GLY A 172 13.41 -2.94 3.73
C GLY A 172 13.10 -1.67 4.52
N HIS A 173 11.82 -1.37 4.76
CA HIS A 173 11.41 -0.04 5.21
C HIS A 173 10.74 -0.05 6.59
N ALA A 174 9.90 -1.03 6.94
CA ALA A 174 9.03 -0.96 8.13
C ALA A 174 9.81 -0.87 9.46
N ASN A 175 11.02 -1.42 9.51
CA ASN A 175 11.92 -1.34 10.67
C ASN A 175 13.14 -0.44 10.45
N SER A 176 13.17 0.31 9.34
CA SER A 176 14.29 1.22 9.06
C SER A 176 14.27 2.42 10.01
N ASN A 177 15.45 2.93 10.36
CA ASN A 177 15.54 4.14 11.19
C ASN A 177 14.82 5.32 10.55
N GLY A 178 14.92 5.49 9.23
CA GLY A 178 14.26 6.58 8.52
C GLY A 178 12.73 6.52 8.64
N TRP A 179 12.13 5.35 8.45
CA TRP A 179 10.69 5.17 8.59
C TRP A 179 10.23 5.40 10.03
N ILE A 180 10.91 4.80 11.00
CA ILE A 180 10.57 4.96 12.43
C ILE A 180 10.70 6.43 12.85
N THR A 181 11.73 7.14 12.38
CA THR A 181 11.87 8.58 12.62
C THR A 181 10.72 9.38 12.01
N ALA A 182 10.33 9.10 10.77
CA ALA A 182 9.20 9.74 10.12
C ALA A 182 7.87 9.49 10.87
N GLN A 183 7.61 8.23 11.22
CA GLN A 183 6.44 7.83 12.00
C GLN A 183 6.34 8.57 13.35
N ASN A 184 7.47 8.72 14.08
CA ASN A 184 7.50 9.42 15.37
C ASN A 184 7.46 10.95 15.26
N SER A 185 7.87 11.50 14.11
CA SER A 185 7.88 12.95 13.87
C SER A 185 6.52 13.46 13.40
N ASP A 186 5.74 12.58 12.77
CA ASP A 186 4.38 12.86 12.42
C ASP A 186 3.46 12.86 13.63
N CYS A 187 2.66 13.90 13.64
CA CYS A 187 1.74 14.24 14.69
C CYS A 187 0.48 13.33 14.71
N ASN A 188 0.22 12.66 13.59
CA ASN A 188 -0.94 11.81 13.38
C ASN A 188 -0.58 10.56 12.56
N PHE A 189 -1.52 9.63 12.51
CA PHE A 189 -1.56 8.57 11.50
C PHE A 189 -2.53 8.97 10.39
N ILE A 190 -2.33 8.40 9.21
CA ILE A 190 -3.21 8.67 8.06
C ILE A 190 -4.59 8.02 8.23
N SER A 191 -4.66 6.86 8.90
CA SER A 191 -5.90 6.15 9.17
C SER A 191 -5.97 5.60 10.61
N SER A 192 -7.18 5.30 11.10
CA SER A 192 -7.34 4.60 12.37
C SER A 192 -6.74 3.19 12.32
N TYR A 193 -6.81 2.53 11.16
CA TYR A 193 -6.19 1.23 10.97
C TYR A 193 -4.67 1.28 11.12
N ALA A 194 -4.02 2.25 10.49
CA ALA A 194 -2.59 2.52 10.67
C ALA A 194 -2.23 2.83 12.13
N LYS A 195 -3.08 3.59 12.82
CA LYS A 195 -2.88 3.93 14.24
C LYS A 195 -3.01 2.73 15.18
N ASP A 196 -3.97 1.83 14.92
CA ASP A 196 -4.23 0.67 15.76
C ASP A 196 -3.16 -0.42 15.55
N TYR A 197 -2.56 -0.48 14.37
CA TYR A 197 -1.54 -1.48 13.99
C TYR A 197 -0.27 -0.83 13.38
N PRO A 198 0.42 0.07 14.10
CA PRO A 198 1.42 0.97 13.51
C PRO A 198 2.69 0.28 13.03
N LYS A 199 2.98 -0.92 13.54
CA LYS A 199 4.13 -1.72 13.10
C LYS A 199 3.84 -2.57 11.87
N ARG A 200 2.56 -2.82 11.56
CA ARG A 200 2.12 -3.68 10.47
C ARG A 200 1.58 -2.83 9.33
N GLU A 201 0.61 -1.98 9.62
CA GLU A 201 -0.25 -1.34 8.62
C GLU A 201 0.21 0.05 8.19
N ASP A 202 0.94 0.79 9.04
CA ASP A 202 1.20 2.21 8.78
C ASP A 202 2.01 2.46 7.50
N LEU A 203 2.92 1.56 7.14
CA LEU A 203 3.67 1.67 5.89
C LEU A 203 2.76 1.48 4.67
N ALA A 204 1.95 0.40 4.67
CA ALA A 204 1.00 0.09 3.60
C ALA A 204 -0.08 1.16 3.46
N GLU A 205 -0.65 1.60 4.58
CA GLU A 205 -1.64 2.67 4.65
C GLU A 205 -1.08 4.03 4.23
N SER A 206 0.22 4.28 4.38
CA SER A 206 0.81 5.57 3.98
C SER A 206 1.26 5.61 2.53
N PHE A 207 1.56 4.46 1.90
CA PHE A 207 2.10 4.42 0.54
C PHE A 207 1.08 4.86 -0.50
N LEU A 208 -0.17 4.39 -0.43
CA LEU A 208 -1.22 4.76 -1.38
C LEU A 208 -1.55 6.28 -1.34
N PRO A 209 -1.71 6.92 -0.16
CA PRO A 209 -1.81 8.38 -0.06
C PRO A 209 -0.60 9.14 -0.63
N TRP A 210 0.62 8.64 -0.40
CA TRP A 210 1.82 9.23 -0.99
C TRP A 210 1.80 9.16 -2.52
N LEU A 211 1.46 7.99 -3.07
CA LEU A 211 1.26 7.77 -4.50
C LEU A 211 0.22 8.76 -5.05
N ALA A 212 -0.91 8.91 -4.35
CA ALA A 212 -1.98 9.82 -4.73
C ALA A 212 -1.48 11.26 -4.83
N VAL A 213 -0.79 11.75 -3.79
CA VAL A 213 -0.28 13.12 -3.72
C VAL A 213 0.82 13.40 -4.75
N ARG A 214 1.71 12.43 -5.03
CA ARG A 214 2.90 12.67 -5.88
C ARG A 214 2.71 12.32 -7.35
N TYR A 215 1.91 11.30 -7.65
CA TYR A 215 1.78 10.78 -9.02
C TYR A 215 0.38 10.98 -9.61
N ARG A 216 -0.61 11.30 -8.76
CA ARG A 216 -2.03 11.38 -9.13
C ARG A 216 -2.72 12.61 -8.54
N SER A 217 -1.96 13.68 -8.26
CA SER A 217 -2.49 14.89 -7.65
C SER A 217 -3.62 15.53 -8.45
N ASN A 218 -3.63 15.35 -9.78
CA ASN A 218 -4.67 15.85 -10.67
C ASN A 218 -5.94 15.00 -10.67
N SER A 219 -5.87 13.78 -10.13
CA SER A 219 -6.98 12.83 -10.04
C SER A 219 -7.73 12.91 -8.70
N ILE A 220 -7.15 13.56 -7.69
CA ILE A 220 -7.73 13.72 -6.35
C ILE A 220 -8.13 15.18 -6.09
N SER A 221 -9.02 15.42 -5.13
CA SER A 221 -9.37 16.78 -4.72
C SER A 221 -8.22 17.47 -3.97
N GLU A 222 -8.15 18.81 -4.05
CA GLU A 222 -7.15 19.57 -3.28
C GLU A 222 -7.35 19.37 -1.77
N ASP A 223 -8.60 19.30 -1.30
CA ASP A 223 -8.93 19.01 0.11
C ASP A 223 -8.35 17.65 0.56
N LEU A 224 -8.45 16.60 -0.27
CA LEU A 224 -7.88 15.28 0.03
C LEU A 224 -6.35 15.37 0.10
N LYS A 225 -5.72 16.03 -0.89
CA LYS A 225 -4.27 16.24 -0.92
C LYS A 225 -3.76 17.01 0.30
N GLU A 226 -4.41 18.11 0.68
CA GLU A 226 -4.08 18.89 1.87
C GLU A 226 -4.26 18.07 3.15
N THR A 227 -5.33 17.25 3.22
CA THR A 227 -5.59 16.36 4.35
C THR A 227 -4.44 15.36 4.55
N ILE A 228 -3.99 14.72 3.46
CA ILE A 228 -2.87 13.76 3.49
C ILE A 228 -1.57 14.46 3.93
N LEU A 229 -1.22 15.57 3.26
CA LEU A 229 0.01 16.31 3.52
C LEU A 229 0.09 16.87 4.95
N LYS A 230 -1.06 17.23 5.53
CA LYS A 230 -1.13 17.70 6.92
C LYS A 230 -1.06 16.56 7.93
N ALA A 231 -1.61 15.39 7.60
CA ALA A 231 -1.68 14.26 8.53
C ALA A 231 -0.32 13.58 8.72
N ILE A 232 0.42 13.34 7.62
CA ILE A 232 1.65 12.54 7.64
C ILE A 232 2.84 13.17 6.86
N PRO A 233 3.16 14.46 7.06
CA PRO A 233 4.17 15.17 6.26
C PRO A 233 5.55 14.50 6.25
N ASN A 234 6.01 13.95 7.37
CA ASN A 234 7.34 13.33 7.47
C ASN A 234 7.38 11.96 6.78
N ARG A 235 6.28 11.18 6.82
CA ARG A 235 6.21 9.93 6.02
C ARG A 235 6.17 10.21 4.52
N ILE A 236 5.51 11.28 4.11
CA ILE A 236 5.55 11.75 2.71
C ILE A 236 6.99 12.08 2.30
N GLU A 237 7.72 12.86 3.10
CA GLU A 237 9.13 13.19 2.84
C GLU A 237 10.03 11.95 2.83
N TYR A 238 9.78 11.00 3.75
CA TYR A 238 10.49 9.73 3.75
C TYR A 238 10.35 9.03 2.39
N PHE A 239 9.13 8.86 1.88
CA PHE A 239 8.91 8.21 0.59
C PHE A 239 9.52 8.99 -0.58
N ASP A 240 9.45 10.33 -0.57
CA ASP A 240 10.08 11.18 -1.58
C ASP A 240 11.59 10.93 -1.68
N SER A 241 12.25 10.56 -0.57
CA SER A 241 13.68 10.29 -0.51
C SER A 241 14.11 8.87 -0.90
N GLN A 242 13.18 7.96 -1.20
CA GLN A 242 13.51 6.54 -1.46
C GLN A 242 13.93 6.24 -2.91
N PHE A 243 13.74 7.18 -3.84
CA PHE A 243 14.05 6.99 -5.27
C PHE A 243 13.43 5.72 -5.87
N PHE A 244 12.18 5.42 -5.49
CA PHE A 244 11.48 4.24 -5.97
C PHE A 244 11.30 4.25 -7.49
N ASN A 245 11.46 3.07 -8.11
CA ASN A 245 11.10 2.89 -9.51
C ASN A 245 9.58 2.78 -9.63
N MET A 246 8.95 3.85 -10.14
CA MET A 246 7.49 3.96 -10.20
C MET A 246 6.87 3.50 -11.51
N TYR A 247 7.66 3.04 -12.49
CA TYR A 247 7.14 2.53 -13.75
C TYR A 247 6.06 1.43 -13.54
N PRO A 248 4.89 1.47 -14.21
CA PRO A 248 4.51 2.36 -15.31
C PRO A 248 3.85 3.67 -14.87
N ILE A 249 3.73 3.90 -13.56
CA ILE A 249 3.15 5.11 -12.98
C ILE A 249 4.15 6.26 -13.14
N ASN A 250 3.85 7.13 -14.09
CA ASN A 250 4.58 8.37 -14.28
C ASN A 250 3.92 9.51 -13.51
N THR A 251 4.72 10.49 -13.09
CA THR A 251 4.19 11.77 -12.65
C THR A 251 3.38 12.37 -13.79
N SER A 252 2.15 12.81 -13.51
CA SER A 252 1.42 13.65 -14.46
C SER A 252 2.35 14.79 -14.88
N SER A 253 2.67 14.88 -16.18
CA SER A 253 3.62 15.85 -16.70
C SER A 253 3.10 17.27 -16.47
N VAL A 254 3.41 17.85 -15.31
CA VAL A 254 3.23 19.25 -15.02
C VAL A 254 4.49 19.71 -14.28
N LEU A 255 5.16 20.69 -14.90
CA LEU A 255 6.39 21.39 -14.48
C LEU A 255 7.72 20.78 -14.97
N ASN A 256 7.88 20.78 -16.30
CA ASN A 256 9.17 21.10 -16.92
C ASN A 256 9.16 22.57 -17.41
N ASP A 257 8.57 23.47 -16.63
CA ASP A 257 8.58 24.92 -16.85
C ASP A 257 8.81 25.61 -15.51
N SER A 258 10.09 25.77 -15.15
CA SER A 258 10.61 26.79 -14.22
C SER A 258 12.14 26.79 -14.29
N VAL A 259 12.63 27.46 -15.32
CA VAL A 259 13.84 28.29 -15.37
C VAL A 259 14.56 28.44 -14.02
N TYR A 260 15.80 27.95 -13.96
CA TYR A 260 16.88 28.61 -13.21
C TYR A 260 18.01 28.93 -14.18
N HIS A 261 17.94 30.16 -14.72
CA HIS A 261 19.11 30.96 -15.07
C HIS A 261 19.24 32.06 -14.00
#